data_AF-G9YJ61-F1
#
_entry.id   AF-G9YJ61-F1
#
_cell.length_a   1.000
_cell.length_b   1.000
_cell.length_c   1.000
_cell.angle_alpha   90.00
_cell.angle_beta   90.00
_cell.angle_gamma   90.00
#
_symmetry.space_group_name_H-M   'P 1'
#
loop_
_entity.id
_entity.type
_entity.pdbx_description
1 polymer ?
#
loop_
_entity_poly.entity_id
_entity_poly.type
_entity_poly.pdbx_seq_one_letter_code
_entity_poly.pdbx_strand_id
1 'polypeptide(L)' 'MKTEMLYDFLYAFAVHGGMNLHIANLYGSNSHHIVESVFKALGHALREAVYDDGSGVILSTKGVL' A
#
# COMPACT_ATOMS: atom_id res chain seq x y z
N MET A 1 3.81 9.72 -15.97
CA MET A 1 4.02 8.28 -15.70
C MET A 1 3.19 7.50 -16.70
N LYS A 2 3.80 6.57 -17.46
CA LYS A 2 3.01 5.66 -18.29
C LYS A 2 2.26 4.68 -17.36
N THR A 3 1.00 4.42 -17.66
CA THR A 3 0.12 3.58 -16.82
C THR A 3 0.65 2.15 -16.64
N GLU A 4 1.43 1.67 -17.61
CA GLU A 4 2.12 0.37 -17.57
C GLU A 4 3.08 0.21 -16.37
N MET A 5 3.66 1.31 -15.85
CA MET A 5 4.62 1.25 -14.74
C MET A 5 3.97 1.20 -13.35
N LEU A 6 2.64 1.32 -13.24
CA LEU A 6 1.98 1.36 -11.93
C LEU A 6 2.19 0.06 -11.16
N TYR A 7 2.06 -1.07 -11.84
CA TYR A 7 2.26 -2.39 -11.23
C TYR A 7 3.70 -2.55 -10.73
N ASP A 8 4.69 -2.29 -11.60
CA ASP A 8 6.10 -2.44 -11.26
C ASP A 8 6.51 -1.53 -10.10
N PHE A 9 5.97 -0.31 -10.07
CA PHE A 9 6.17 0.61 -8.95
C PHE A 9 5.64 0.01 -7.64
N LEU A 10 4.39 -0.45 -7.61
CA LEU A 10 3.76 -0.99 -6.40
C LEU A 10 4.44 -2.29 -5.94
N TYR A 11 4.84 -3.13 -6.89
CA TYR A 11 5.58 -4.36 -6.61
C TYR A 11 6.93 -4.05 -5.98
N ALA A 12 7.75 -3.19 -6.61
CA ALA A 12 9.05 -2.80 -6.06
C ALA A 12 8.90 -2.10 -4.70
N PHE A 13 7.89 -1.25 -4.56
CA PHE A 13 7.59 -0.55 -3.30
C PHE A 13 7.24 -1.54 -2.17
N ALA A 14 6.42 -2.56 -2.43
CA ALA A 14 6.08 -3.58 -1.45
C ALA A 14 7.30 -4.43 -1.04
N VAL A 15 8.08 -4.88 -2.02
CA VAL A 15 9.28 -5.71 -1.80
C VAL A 15 10.33 -4.95 -1.00
N HIS A 16 10.68 -3.73 -1.43
CA HIS A 16 11.70 -2.94 -0.74
C HIS A 16 11.21 -2.31 0.57
N GLY A 17 9.89 -2.14 0.72
CA GLY A 17 9.26 -1.72 1.97
C GLY A 17 9.06 -2.85 2.99
N GLY A 18 9.34 -4.10 2.63
CA GLY A 18 9.18 -5.24 3.55
C GLY A 18 7.73 -5.46 3.99
N MET A 19 6.76 -5.18 3.11
CA MET A 19 5.34 -5.26 3.43
C MET A 19 4.55 -6.09 2.43
N ASN A 20 3.45 -6.67 2.90
CA ASN A 20 2.45 -7.26 2.02
C ASN A 20 1.48 -6.17 1.56
N LEU A 21 1.41 -5.94 0.26
CA LEU A 21 0.56 -4.91 -0.34
C LEU A 21 -0.42 -5.53 -1.34
N HIS A 22 -1.70 -5.25 -1.14
CA HIS A 22 -2.78 -5.65 -2.07
C HIS A 22 -3.51 -4.41 -2.56
N ILE A 23 -3.67 -4.30 -3.87
CA ILE A 23 -4.42 -3.22 -4.52
C ILE A 23 -5.45 -3.86 -5.46
N ALA A 24 -6.70 -3.41 -5.37
CA ALA A 24 -7.77 -3.80 -6.26
C ALA A 24 -8.49 -2.55 -6.79
N ASN A 25 -8.48 -2.37 -8.11
CA ASN A 25 -9.34 -1.39 -8.76
C ASN A 25 -10.71 -2.02 -9.02
N LEU A 26 -11.72 -1.64 -8.24
CA LEU A 26 -13.06 -2.24 -8.33
C LEU A 26 -13.79 -1.85 -9.62
N TYR A 27 -13.62 -0.62 -10.09
CA TYR A 27 -14.22 -0.08 -11.32
C TYR A 27 -13.49 1.19 -11.76
N GLY A 28 -13.71 1.61 -13.01
CA GLY A 28 -13.17 2.85 -13.57
C GLY A 28 -12.76 2.69 -15.03
N SER A 29 -12.82 3.78 -15.80
CA SER A 29 -12.46 3.79 -17.23
C SER A 29 -11.35 4.78 -17.56
N ASN A 30 -11.16 5.83 -16.74
CA ASN A 30 -10.11 6.82 -16.93
C ASN A 30 -8.84 6.39 -16.16
N SER A 31 -7.78 6.08 -16.89
CA SER A 31 -6.53 5.57 -16.31
C SER A 31 -5.86 6.56 -15.34
N HIS A 32 -5.99 7.88 -15.56
CA HIS A 32 -5.45 8.88 -14.65
C HIS A 32 -6.16 8.83 -13.29
N HIS A 33 -7.50 8.80 -13.30
CA HIS A 33 -8.29 8.70 -12.06
C HIS A 33 -8.08 7.36 -11.34
N ILE A 34 -7.92 6.25 -12.08
CA ILE A 34 -7.61 4.95 -11.47
C ILE A 34 -6.26 5.01 -10.74
N VAL A 35 -5.21 5.47 -11.41
CA VAL A 35 -3.87 5.61 -10.78
C VAL A 35 -3.95 6.52 -9.55
N GLU A 36 -4.61 7.67 -9.66
CA GLU A 36 -4.75 8.60 -8.54
C GLU A 36 -5.51 7.98 -7.36
N SER A 37 -6.59 7.23 -7.63
CA SER A 37 -7.36 6.52 -6.59
C SER A 37 -6.52 5.46 -5.88
N VAL A 38 -5.66 4.74 -6.61
CA VAL A 38 -4.74 3.74 -6.04
C VAL A 38 -3.76 4.41 -5.08
N PHE A 39 -3.13 5.51 -5.48
CA PHE A 39 -2.19 6.23 -4.61
C PHE A 39 -2.87 6.87 -3.39
N LYS A 40 -4.08 7.41 -3.55
CA LYS A 40 -4.87 7.93 -2.42
C LYS A 40 -5.21 6.81 -1.43
N ALA A 41 -5.73 5.68 -1.91
CA ALA A 41 -6.05 4.53 -1.08
C ALA A 41 -4.80 3.99 -0.36
N LEU A 42 -3.67 3.90 -1.07
CA LEU A 42 -2.38 3.52 -0.48
C LEU A 42 -1.97 4.46 0.66
N GLY A 43 -2.09 5.77 0.47
CA GLY A 43 -1.77 6.76 1.51
C GLY A 43 -2.62 6.59 2.78
N HIS A 44 -3.92 6.33 2.62
CA HIS A 44 -4.81 6.03 3.75
C HIS A 44 -4.43 4.73 4.46
N ALA A 45 -4.23 3.64 3.71
CA ALA A 45 -3.86 2.35 4.27
C ALA A 45 -2.51 2.40 5.02
N LEU A 46 -1.51 3.08 4.45
CA LEU A 46 -0.21 3.25 5.10
C LEU A 46 -0.32 4.09 6.37
N ARG A 47 -1.09 5.17 6.36
CA ARG A 47 -1.32 5.99 7.56
C ARG A 47 -1.88 5.16 8.72
N GLU A 48 -2.80 4.26 8.44
CA GLU A 48 -3.35 3.34 9.44
C GLU A 48 -2.33 2.29 9.86
N ALA A 49 -1.60 1.69 8.92
CA ALA A 49 -0.63 0.63 9.20
C ALA A 49 0.58 1.09 10.02
N VAL A 50 1.02 2.34 9.87
CA VAL A 50 2.17 2.90 10.61
C VAL A 50 1.77 3.64 11.88
N TYR A 51 0.48 3.63 12.23
CA TYR A 51 0.02 4.27 13.46
C TYR A 51 0.62 3.57 14.69
N ASP A 52 1.23 4.35 15.58
CA ASP A 52 1.70 3.88 16.87
C ASP A 52 0.54 3.89 17.87
N ASP A 53 0.18 2.70 18.39
CA ASP A 53 -0.88 2.55 19.39
C ASP A 53 -0.42 2.88 20.82
N GLY A 54 0.87 3.20 21.00
CA GLY A 54 1.48 3.55 22.29
C GLY A 54 1.63 2.38 23.25
N SER A 55 1.30 1.15 22.83
CA SER A 55 1.41 -0.04 23.68
C SER A 55 2.86 -0.49 23.87
N GLY A 56 3.74 -0.15 22.92
CA GLY A 56 5.11 -0.66 22.87
C GLY A 56 5.20 -2.17 22.61
N VAL A 57 4.09 -2.82 22.24
CA VAL A 57 4.01 -4.26 21.99
C VAL A 57 4.25 -4.55 20.51
N ILE A 58 5.04 -5.58 20.22
CA ILE A 58 5.16 -6.09 18.85
C ILE A 58 3.87 -6.81 18.48
N LEU A 59 3.17 -6.32 17.45
CA LEU A 59 1.91 -6.88 16.95
C LEU A 59 2.12 -8.18 16.14
N SER A 60 2.73 -9.18 16.77
CA SER A 60 2.99 -10.51 16.21
C SER A 60 2.96 -11.57 17.30
N THR A 61 2.19 -12.64 17.09
CA THR A 61 2.15 -13.79 18.02
C THR A 61 3.48 -14.53 18.13
N LYS A 62 4.38 -14.32 17.17
CA LYS A 62 5.75 -14.86 17.17
C LYS A 62 6.74 -13.94 17.89
N GLY A 63 6.33 -12.75 18.31
CA GLY A 63 7.18 -11.76 18.97
C GLY A 63 8.18 -11.06 18.05
N VAL A 64 8.03 -11.19 16.72
CA VAL A 64 8.91 -10.60 15.70
C VAL A 64 8.12 -10.31 14.43
N LEU A 65 8.54 -9.28 13.68
CA LEU A 65 8.03 -8.89 12.36
C LEU A 65 9.10 -9.11 11.29
#